data_AF-A0A974UJR6-F1
#
_entry.id   AF-A0A974UJR6-F1
#
_cell.length_a   1.000
_cell.length_b   1.000
_cell.length_c   1.000
_cell.angle_alpha   90.00
_cell.angle_beta   90.00
_cell.angle_gamma   90.00
#
_symmetry.space_group_name_H-M   'P 1'
#
loop_
_entity.id
_entity.type
_entity.pdbx_description
1 polymer ?
#
loop_
_entity_poly.entity_id
_entity_poly.type
_entity_poly.pdbx_seq_one_letter_code
_entity_poly.pdbx_strand_id
1 'polypeptide(L)' 'MKRASIYCSEAAYTRFDGALDKVHQAIGDETPRHVAVSAPLEAAADQAGEVTRKLAKQHAEALAARLEALKQQADSTD' A
#
# COMPACT_ATOMS: atom_id res chain seq x y z
N MET A 1 -2.77 2.45 24.96
CA MET A 1 -2.76 1.46 23.86
C MET A 1 -4.10 1.53 23.14
N LYS A 2 -4.13 1.62 21.80
CA LYS A 2 -5.37 1.65 20.99
C LYS A 2 -5.49 0.35 20.22
N ARG A 3 -6.69 -0.23 20.15
CA ARG A 3 -6.99 -1.42 19.35
C ARG A 3 -7.76 -1.01 18.09
N ALA A 4 -7.32 -1.49 16.94
CA ALA A 4 -7.99 -1.32 15.65
C ALA A 4 -7.85 -2.60 14.82
N SER A 5 -8.81 -2.84 13.92
CA SER A 5 -8.77 -3.92 12.94
C SER A 5 -8.75 -3.32 11.54
N ILE A 6 -7.86 -3.79 10.68
CA ILE A 6 -7.67 -3.30 9.31
C ILE A 6 -7.82 -4.48 8.37
N TYR A 7 -8.67 -4.33 7.36
CA TYR A 7 -8.75 -5.27 6.25
C TYR A 7 -7.78 -4.83 5.14
N CYS A 8 -6.96 -5.76 4.66
CA CYS A 8 -6.05 -5.56 3.56
C CYS A 8 -5.99 -6.82 2.69
N SER A 9 -5.35 -6.72 1.53
CA SER A 9 -5.12 -7.91 0.70
C SER A 9 -4.13 -8.86 1.37
N GLU A 10 -4.24 -10.15 1.07
CA GLU A 10 -3.31 -11.18 1.55
C GLU A 10 -1.85 -10.82 1.22
N ALA A 11 -1.61 -10.35 -0.01
CA ALA A 11 -0.27 -9.93 -0.44
C ALA A 11 0.28 -8.73 0.35
N ALA A 12 -0.58 -7.81 0.81
CA ALA A 12 -0.16 -6.70 1.66
C ALA A 12 0.15 -7.20 3.08
N TYR A 13 -0.69 -8.08 3.63
CA TYR A 13 -0.47 -8.70 4.93
C TYR A 13 0.86 -9.46 4.96
N THR A 14 1.12 -10.36 4.01
CA THR A 14 2.36 -11.16 3.96
C THR A 14 3.61 -10.28 3.89
N ARG A 15 3.57 -9.18 3.12
CA ARG A 15 4.70 -8.23 3.05
C ARG A 15 4.89 -7.49 4.37
N PHE A 16 3.79 -7.06 5.00
CA PHE A 16 3.83 -6.37 6.29
C PHE A 16 4.36 -7.30 7.39
N ASP A 17 3.89 -8.54 7.45
CA ASP A 17 4.31 -9.55 8.43
C ASP A 17 5.82 -9.84 8.30
N GLY A 18 6.33 -10.02 7.08
CA GLY A 18 7.77 -10.18 6.85
C GLY A 18 8.60 -8.93 7.15
N ALA A 19 8.03 -7.72 7.04
CA ALA A 19 8.70 -6.49 7.47
C ALA A 19 8.72 -6.37 9.00
N LEU A 20 7.64 -6.78 9.66
CA LEU A 20 7.51 -6.81 11.10
C LEU A 20 8.54 -7.76 11.73
N ASP A 21 8.77 -8.93 11.12
CA ASP A 21 9.78 -9.87 11.60
C ASP A 21 11.19 -9.27 11.55
N LYS A 22 11.52 -8.52 10.49
CA LYS A 22 12.81 -7.80 10.40
C LYS A 22 12.96 -6.73 11.48
N VAL A 23 11.89 -5.99 11.74
CA VAL A 23 11.88 -4.99 12.80
C VAL A 23 12.06 -5.69 14.14
N HIS A 24 11.27 -6.74 14.43
CA HIS A 24 11.34 -7.49 15.68
C HIS A 24 12.74 -8.06 15.94
N GLN A 25 13.39 -8.65 14.92
CA GLN A 25 14.77 -9.11 15.00
C GLN A 25 15.78 -7.99 15.32
N ALA A 26 15.53 -6.77 14.84
CA ALA A 26 16.44 -5.63 15.05
C ALA A 26 16.32 -5.03 16.46
N ILE A 27 15.14 -5.06 17.06
CA ILE A 27 14.88 -4.56 18.44
C ILE A 27 15.05 -5.62 19.53
N GLY A 28 15.22 -6.89 19.15
CA GLY A 28 15.45 -8.00 20.09
C GLY A 28 14.17 -8.77 20.42
N ASP A 29 14.31 -10.10 20.52
CA ASP A 29 13.21 -11.05 20.68
C ASP A 29 12.45 -10.87 22.02
N GLU A 30 13.06 -10.24 23.03
CA GLU A 30 12.39 -9.90 24.29
C GLU A 30 11.29 -8.85 24.15
N THR A 31 11.29 -8.07 23.06
CA THR A 31 10.28 -7.03 22.83
C THR A 31 8.97 -7.67 22.37
N PRO A 32 7.82 -7.38 23.01
CA PRO A 32 6.54 -7.90 22.53
C PRO A 32 6.25 -7.46 21.10
N ARG A 33 5.83 -8.39 20.24
CA ARG A 33 5.58 -8.15 18.81
C ARG A 33 4.67 -6.95 18.52
N HIS A 34 3.67 -6.70 19.38
CA HIS A 34 2.75 -5.55 19.21
C HIS A 34 3.44 -4.19 19.37
N VAL A 35 4.57 -4.11 20.08
CA VAL A 35 5.42 -2.91 20.17
C VAL A 35 6.19 -2.72 18.87
N ALA A 36 6.70 -3.83 18.29
CA ALA A 36 7.37 -3.82 16.99
C ALA A 36 6.44 -3.36 15.84
N VAL A 37 5.12 -3.57 15.96
CA VAL A 37 4.10 -3.16 14.98
C VAL A 37 4.00 -1.64 14.82
N SER A 38 4.25 -0.87 15.89
CA SER A 38 4.10 0.60 15.82
C SER A 38 5.05 1.24 14.83
N ALA A 39 6.32 0.81 14.79
CA ALA A 39 7.33 1.44 13.93
C ALA A 39 7.02 1.32 12.42
N PRO A 40 6.65 0.15 11.86
CA PRO A 40 6.18 0.04 10.48
C PRO A 40 4.93 0.88 10.18
N LEU A 41 3.99 0.99 11.12
CA LEU A 41 2.77 1.78 10.92
C LEU A 41 3.06 3.28 10.86
N GLU A 42 3.94 3.77 11.72
CA GLU A 42 4.39 5.17 11.72
C GLU A 42 5.17 5.49 10.44
N ALA A 43 6.13 4.64 10.05
CA ALA A 43 6.86 4.80 8.80
C ALA A 43 5.94 4.78 7.57
N ALA A 44 4.90 3.94 7.56
CA ALA A 44 3.90 3.92 6.50
C ALA A 44 3.07 5.22 6.45
N ALA A 45 2.76 5.81 7.60
CA ALA A 45 2.07 7.10 7.68
C ALA A 45 2.94 8.23 7.10
N ASP A 46 4.24 8.25 7.38
CA ASP A 46 5.18 9.24 6.83
C ASP A 46 5.29 9.14 5.30
N GLN A 47 5.18 7.93 4.75
CA GLN A 47 5.21 7.70 3.30
C GLN A 47 3.89 7.98 2.58
N ALA A 48 2.81 8.31 3.30
CA ALA A 48 1.48 8.46 2.72
C ALA A 48 1.46 9.46 1.55
N GLY A 49 2.15 10.59 1.68
CA GLY A 49 2.20 11.60 0.62
C GLY A 49 2.85 11.10 -0.67
N GLU A 50 3.91 10.29 -0.58
CA GLU A 50 4.55 9.70 -1.75
C GLU A 50 3.64 8.65 -2.41
N VAL A 51 3.05 7.77 -1.60
CA VAL A 51 2.12 6.74 -2.07
C VAL A 51 0.93 7.39 -2.77
N THR A 52 0.35 8.46 -2.21
CA THR A 52 -0.76 9.20 -2.83
C THR A 52 -0.37 9.76 -4.18
N ARG A 53 0.80 10.39 -4.32
CA ARG A 53 1.26 10.92 -5.61
C ARG A 53 1.42 9.81 -6.65
N LYS A 54 2.00 8.68 -6.25
CA LYS A 54 2.18 7.52 -7.13
C LYS A 54 0.85 6.95 -7.61
N LEU A 55 -0.10 6.77 -6.70
CA LEU A 55 -1.45 6.28 -7.03
C LEU A 55 -2.19 7.26 -7.93
N ALA A 56 -2.13 8.56 -7.66
CA ALA A 56 -2.77 9.58 -8.50
C ALA A 56 -2.25 9.54 -9.94
N LYS A 57 -0.93 9.40 -10.12
CA LYS A 57 -0.31 9.24 -11.45
C LYS A 57 -0.80 7.98 -12.16
N GLN A 58 -0.77 6.84 -11.48
CA GLN A 58 -1.26 5.57 -12.03
C GLN A 58 -2.73 5.64 -12.43
N HIS A 59 -3.56 6.32 -11.63
CA HIS A 59 -4.97 6.52 -11.93
C HIS A 59 -5.18 7.39 -13.18
N ALA A 60 -4.40 8.47 -13.32
CA ALA A 60 -4.46 9.33 -14.50
C ALA A 60 -4.05 8.57 -15.77
N GLU A 61 -2.99 7.77 -15.71
CA GLU A 61 -2.53 6.93 -16.83
C GLU A 61 -3.58 5.88 -17.21
N ALA A 62 -4.16 5.20 -16.23
CA ALA A 62 -5.23 4.22 -16.46
C ALA A 62 -6.47 4.86 -17.10
N LEU A 63 -6.84 6.06 -16.66
CA LEU A 63 -7.98 6.80 -17.22
C LEU A 63 -7.69 7.23 -18.67
N ALA A 64 -6.49 7.75 -18.95
CA ALA A 64 -6.09 8.12 -20.30
C ALA A 64 -6.13 6.93 -21.27
N ALA A 65 -5.59 5.78 -20.85
CA ALA A 65 -5.64 4.55 -21.65
C ALA A 65 -7.08 4.10 -21.92
N ARG A 66 -7.97 4.19 -20.94
CA ARG A 66 -9.39 3.86 -21.10
C ARG A 66 -10.10 4.81 -22.07
N LEU A 67 -9.81 6.11 -21.99
CA LEU A 67 -10.38 7.10 -22.91
C LEU A 67 -9.93 6.86 -24.35
N GLU A 68 -8.66 6.52 -24.56
CA GLU A 68 -8.13 6.21 -25.87
C GLU A 68 -8.77 4.95 -26.47
N ALA A 69 -8.92 3.89 -25.69
CA ALA A 69 -9.63 2.68 -26.12
C ALA A 69 -11.08 2.95 -26.52
N LEU A 70 -11.78 3.85 -25.80
CA LEU A 70 -13.16 4.24 -26.13
C LEU A 70 -13.23 5.05 -27.43
N LYS A 71 -12.27 5.94 -27.69
CA LYS A 71 -12.21 6.69 -28.96
C LYS A 71 -12.00 5.75 -30.14
N GLN A 72 -11.05 4.83 -30.02
CA GLN A 72 -10.77 3.83 -31.07
C GLN A 72 -12.00 2.95 -31.37
N GLN A 73 -12.77 2.58 -30.34
CA GLN A 73 -14.03 1.86 -30.52
C GLN A 73 -15.08 2.70 -31.25
N ALA A 74 -15.22 3.98 -30.90
CA ALA A 74 -16.14 4.88 -31.57
C ALA A 74 -15.78 5.08 -33.06
N ASP A 75 -14.49 5.28 -33.37
CA ASP A 75 -14.00 5.46 -34.74
C ASP A 75 -14.10 4.18 -35.60
N SER A 76 -14.15 3.00 -34.97
CA SER A 76 -14.31 1.71 -35.67
C SER A 76 -15.76 1.30 -35.96
N THR A 77 -16.74 2.13 -35.57
CA THR A 77 -18.19 1.86 -35.73
C THR A 77 -18.85 2.75 -36.80
N ASP A 78 -18.10 3.63 -37.47
CA ASP A 78 -18.49 4.37 -38.69
C ASP A 78 -17.92 3.71 -39.96
#